data_AF-X1H2N6-F1
#
_entry.id   AF-X1H2N6-F1
#
_cell.length_a   1.000
_cell.length_b   1.000
_cell.length_c   1.000
_cell.angle_alpha   90.00
_cell.angle_beta   90.00
_cell.angle_gamma   90.00
#
_symmetry.space_group_name_H-M   'P 1'
#
loop_
_entity.id
_entity.type
_entity.pdbx_description
1 polymer ?
#
loop_
_entity_poly.entity_id
_entity_poly.type
_entity_poly.pdbx_seq_one_letter_code
_entity_poly.pdbx_strand_id
1 'polypeptide(L)' 'MYELLSDLDRAAGFSLQADDHCVYVLRCGRQVAVFSRAMTKESLRAFLDLIIQTQQLEVES' A
#
# COMPACT_ATOMS: atom_id res chain seq x y z
N MET A 1 -12.05 9.10 3.06
CA MET A 1 -11.15 8.59 2.03
C MET A 1 -10.39 7.43 2.67
N TYR A 2 -10.48 6.23 2.11
CA TYR A 2 -10.37 4.92 2.81
C TYR A 2 -9.18 4.76 3.76
N GLU A 3 -9.45 4.41 5.03
CA GLU A 3 -8.45 3.94 6.02
C GLU A 3 -7.95 2.54 5.64
N LEU A 4 -7.19 2.46 4.56
CA LEU A 4 -6.63 1.20 4.07
C LEU A 4 -5.33 0.81 4.78
N LEU A 5 -4.64 1.78 5.38
CA LEU A 5 -3.44 1.56 6.17
C LEU A 5 -3.76 1.73 7.65
N SER A 6 -3.38 0.73 8.44
CA SER A 6 -3.39 0.78 9.90
C SER A 6 -2.29 1.70 10.43
N ASP A 7 -2.34 2.03 11.72
CA ASP A 7 -1.29 2.82 12.37
C ASP A 7 0.08 2.13 12.32
N LEU A 8 0.11 0.80 12.38
CA LEU A 8 1.34 0.00 12.24
C LEU A 8 1.94 0.13 10.85
N ASP A 9 1.11 0.10 9.80
CA ASP A 9 1.59 0.25 8.42
C ASP A 9 2.19 1.64 8.20
N ARG A 10 1.53 2.67 8.76
CA ARG A 10 2.05 4.05 8.72
C ARG A 10 3.35 4.19 9.50
N ALA A 11 3.45 3.58 10.68
CA ALA A 11 4.67 3.56 11.48
C ALA A 11 5.82 2.82 10.76
N ALA A 12 5.51 1.79 9.97
CA ALA A 12 6.46 1.10 9.09
C ALA A 12 6.83 1.90 7.83
N GLY A 13 6.31 3.12 7.68
CA GLY A 13 6.63 4.05 6.59
C GLY A 13 5.76 3.93 5.36
N PHE A 14 4.66 3.16 5.39
CA PHE A 14 3.73 3.05 4.27
C PHE A 14 2.82 4.28 4.16
N SER A 15 2.54 4.69 2.93
CA SER A 15 1.59 5.75 2.60
C SER A 15 0.93 5.48 1.24
N LEU A 16 -0.25 6.08 1.04
CA LEU A 16 -0.98 5.99 -0.22
C LEU A 16 -1.04 7.37 -0.89
N GLN A 17 -0.76 7.41 -2.18
CA GLN A 17 -1.14 8.51 -3.06
C GLN A 17 -2.14 8.01 -4.08
N ALA A 18 -3.03 8.87 -4.57
CA ALA A 18 -3.97 8.50 -5.61
C ALA A 18 -4.14 9.65 -6.58
N ASP A 19 -4.28 9.33 -7.86
CA ASP A 19 -4.72 10.25 -8.91
C ASP A 19 -6.07 9.80 -9.50
N ASP A 20 -6.42 10.30 -10.68
CA ASP A 20 -7.69 10.00 -11.34
C ASP A 20 -7.81 8.53 -11.76
N HIS A 21 -6.69 7.83 -11.98
CA HIS A 21 -6.65 6.49 -12.57
C HIS A 21 -6.00 5.44 -11.67
N CYS A 22 -5.15 5.87 -10.74
CA CYS A 22 -4.24 5.00 -10.03
C CYS A 22 -4.21 5.29 -8.52
N VAL A 23 -3.87 4.25 -7.75
CA VAL A 23 -3.47 4.34 -6.35
C VAL A 23 -2.04 3.83 -6.26
N TYR A 24 -1.17 4.64 -5.68
CA TYR A 24 0.25 4.38 -5.49
C TYR A 24 0.48 4.01 -4.03
N VAL A 25 1.18 2.90 -3.80
CA VAL A 25 1.70 2.55 -2.46
C VAL A 25 3.15 2.96 -2.40
N LEU A 26 3.45 3.78 -1.40
CA LEU A 26 4.78 4.27 -1.13
C LEU A 26 5.27 3.70 0.20
N ARG A 27 6.55 3.37 0.29
CA ARG A 27 7.25 3.05 1.54
C ARG A 27 8.41 4.01 1.70
N CYS A 28 8.43 4.78 2.78
CA CYS A 28 9.44 5.82 3.06
C CYS A 28 9.64 6.78 1.86
N GLY A 29 8.55 7.14 1.17
CA GLY A 29 8.56 8.03 0.01
C GLY A 29 8.94 7.39 -1.32
N ARG A 30 9.26 6.09 -1.36
CA ARG A 30 9.53 5.35 -2.61
C ARG A 30 8.32 4.53 -3.02
N GLN A 31 7.93 4.61 -4.29
CA GLN A 31 6.85 3.80 -4.83
C GLN A 31 7.27 2.32 -4.82
N VAL A 32 6.45 1.47 -4.19
CA VAL A 32 6.63 0.02 -4.17
C VAL A 32 5.53 -0.69 -4.96
N ALA A 33 4.39 -0.04 -5.19
CA ALA A 33 3.30 -0.61 -5.99
C ALA A 33 2.36 0.43 -6.58
N VAL A 34 1.63 0.02 -7.62
CA VAL A 34 0.57 0.80 -8.29
C VAL A 34 -0.63 -0.09 -8.54
N PHE A 35 -1.82 0.49 -8.36
CA PHE A 35 -3.11 -0.16 -8.56
C PHE A 35 -3.99 0.71 -9.43
N SER A 36 -4.85 0.09 -10.23
CA SER A 36 -5.92 0.82 -10.90
C SER A 36 -7.02 1.18 -9.92
N ARG A 37 -7.55 2.40 -10.03
CA ARG A 37 -8.71 2.86 -9.26
C ARG A 37 -10.01 2.12 -9.61
N ALA A 38 -10.02 1.35 -10.71
CA ALA A 38 -11.13 0.48 -11.09
C ALA A 38 -11.29 -0.75 -10.18
N MET A 39 -10.31 -1.03 -9.30
CA MET A 39 -10.37 -2.14 -8.36
C MET A 39 -11.34 -1.85 -7.21
N THR A 40 -12.01 -2.89 -6.72
CA THR A 40 -12.86 -2.77 -5.53
C THR A 40 -12.00 -2.52 -4.29
N LYS A 41 -12.61 -1.93 -3.25
CA LYS A 41 -11.95 -1.69 -1.96
C LYS A 41 -11.37 -2.99 -1.36
N GLU A 42 -12.09 -4.11 -1.51
CA GLU A 42 -11.68 -5.42 -0.99
C GLU A 42 -10.45 -5.95 -1.73
N SER A 43 -10.44 -5.88 -3.06
CA SER A 43 -9.26 -6.26 -3.84
C SER A 43 -8.08 -5.38 -3.47
N LEU A 44 -8.26 -4.06 -3.41
CA LEU A 44 -7.19 -3.14 -3.02
C LEU A 44 -6.62 -3.47 -1.64
N ARG A 45 -7.47 -3.85 -0.67
CA ARG A 45 -7.04 -4.28 0.67
C ARG A 45 -6.22 -5.56 0.63
N ALA A 46 -6.71 -6.60 -0.05
CA ALA A 46 -6.00 -7.87 -0.15
C ALA A 46 -4.60 -7.71 -0.79
N PHE A 47 -4.51 -6.87 -1.83
CA PHE A 47 -3.23 -6.56 -2.46
C PHE A 47 -2.30 -5.74 -1.56
N LEU A 48 -2.83 -4.77 -0.81
CA LEU A 48 -2.04 -4.01 0.17
C LEU A 48 -1.44 -4.92 1.23
N ASP A 49 -2.23 -5.83 1.80
CA ASP A 49 -1.77 -6.76 2.82
C ASP A 49 -0.64 -7.66 2.27
N LEU A 50 -0.75 -8.13 1.02
CA LEU A 50 0.30 -8.91 0.36
C LEU A 50 1.62 -8.13 0.21
N ILE A 51 1.54 -6.87 -0.20
CA ILE A 51 2.74 -6.04 -0.42
C ILE A 51 3.40 -5.70 0.90
N ILE A 52 2.62 -5.35 1.92
CA ILE A 52 3.14 -5.06 3.26
C ILE A 52 3.85 -6.29 3.81
N GLN A 53 3.25 -7.48 3.71
CA GLN A 53 3.89 -8.73 4.15
C GLN A 53 5.19 -9.01 3.38
N THR A 54 5.19 -8.85 2.07
CA THR A 54 6.38 -9.09 1.23
C THR A 54 7.53 -8.12 1.59
N GLN A 55 7.20 -6.85 1.80
CA GLN A 55 8.17 -5.80 2.12
C GLN A 55 8.70 -5.86 3.56
N GLN A 56 7.98 -6.50 4.48
CA GLN A 56 8.46 -6.77 5.84
C GLN A 56 9.53 -7.87 5.84
N LEU A 57 9.34 -8.93 5.04
CA LEU A 57 10.28 -10.05 4.95
C LEU A 57 11.66 -9.65 4.38
N GLU A 58 11.72 -8.66 3.48
CA GLU A 58 12.98 -8.16 2.90
C GLU A 58 13.88 -7.39 3.90
N VAL A 59 13.38 -7.01 5.08
CA VAL A 59 14.17 -6.31 6.12
C VAL A 59 14.86 -7.28 7.08
N GLU A 60 14.37 -8.52 7.16
CA GLU A 60 14.88 -9.54 8.09
C GLU A 60 15.98 -10.44 7.47
N SER A 61 16.43 -10.13 6.24
CA SER A 61 17.54 -10.82 5.53
C SER A 61 18.76 -9.91 5.36
#